data_AF-A0A954Y3U4-F1
#
_entry.id   AF-A0A954Y3U4-F1
#
_cell.length_a   1.000
_cell.length_b   1.000
_cell.length_c   1.000
_cell.angle_alpha   90.00
_cell.angle_beta   90.00
_cell.angle_gamma   90.00
#
_symmetry.space_group_name_H-M   'P 1'
#
loop_
_entity.id
_entity.type
_entity.pdbx_description
1 polymer ?
#
loop_
_entity_poly.entity_id
_entity_poly.type
_entity_poly.pdbx_seq_one_letter_code
_entity_poly.pdbx_strand_id
1 'polypeptide(L)'
;IGNLTELTEVDSAGVNAVLLGFCQELGVRSVLTTQVIPWAQSSVKECDLARRLMQHAVSRGELPKHLDAGLVTLRAGQTAQPTCEELEELANAIRDPNFRVFAVEGEIHLVGAKLHLHHADPFVVFQQLLDAVAGGTVDRAPNASHAFYLGHELSKASTALTLGKSYEQDVSLDWGFLTRSEESHRLPGFRQG
;
A
#
# COMPACT_ATOMS: atom_id res chain seq x y z
N ILE A 1 1.49 -14.67 -26.38
CA ILE A 1 0.76 -14.77 -25.09
C ILE A 1 -0.28 -13.67 -24.92
N GLY A 2 -0.16 -12.54 -25.65
CA GLY A 2 -1.08 -11.41 -25.61
C GLY A 2 -2.57 -11.75 -25.70
N ASN A 3 -3.00 -12.51 -26.71
CA ASN A 3 -4.43 -12.84 -26.85
C ASN A 3 -5.04 -13.49 -25.60
N LEU A 4 -4.30 -14.37 -24.92
CA LEU A 4 -4.80 -15.06 -23.72
C LEU A 4 -4.92 -14.08 -22.55
N THR A 5 -3.90 -13.26 -22.31
CA THR A 5 -3.95 -12.23 -21.26
C THR A 5 -4.99 -11.16 -21.54
N GLU A 6 -5.25 -10.86 -22.81
CA GLU A 6 -6.24 -9.85 -23.21
C GLU A 6 -7.68 -10.33 -23.02
N LEU A 7 -7.93 -11.60 -23.31
CA LEU A 7 -9.27 -12.21 -23.24
C LEU A 7 -9.58 -12.83 -21.87
N THR A 8 -8.77 -12.55 -20.85
CA THR A 8 -8.98 -13.03 -19.48
C THR A 8 -9.13 -11.84 -18.53
N GLU A 9 -10.26 -11.75 -17.82
CA GLU A 9 -10.53 -10.69 -16.83
C GLU A 9 -9.82 -10.98 -15.51
N VAL A 10 -8.50 -10.79 -15.49
CA VAL A 10 -7.63 -10.96 -14.33
C VAL A 10 -6.42 -10.04 -14.45
N ASP A 11 -5.75 -9.75 -13.33
CA ASP A 11 -4.48 -9.03 -13.35
C ASP A 11 -3.45 -9.74 -14.24
N SER A 12 -3.05 -9.05 -15.30
CA SER A 12 -2.19 -9.59 -16.35
C SER A 12 -0.80 -9.98 -15.86
N ALA A 13 -0.28 -9.33 -14.81
CA ALA A 13 1.05 -9.60 -14.25
C ALA A 13 1.24 -11.08 -13.84
N GLY A 14 0.25 -11.65 -13.15
CA GLY A 14 0.30 -13.05 -12.71
C GLY A 14 0.22 -14.04 -13.87
N VAL A 15 -0.67 -13.77 -14.84
CA VAL A 15 -0.81 -14.62 -16.04
C VAL A 15 0.44 -14.56 -16.90
N ASN A 16 0.99 -13.36 -17.12
CA ASN A 16 2.24 -13.14 -17.84
C ASN A 16 3.40 -13.88 -17.18
N ALA A 17 3.52 -13.83 -15.85
CA ALA A 17 4.56 -14.56 -15.11
C ALA A 17 4.49 -16.07 -15.36
N VAL A 18 3.30 -16.67 -15.25
CA VAL A 18 3.11 -18.12 -15.47
C VAL A 18 3.41 -18.50 -16.91
N LEU A 19 2.87 -17.77 -17.89
CA LEU A 19 3.08 -18.06 -19.30
C LEU A 19 4.56 -17.91 -19.70
N LEU A 20 5.26 -16.93 -19.15
CA LEU A 20 6.70 -16.79 -19.39
C LEU A 20 7.53 -17.86 -18.68
N GLY A 21 7.07 -18.41 -17.57
CA GLY A 21 7.64 -19.62 -16.97
C GLY A 21 7.64 -20.78 -17.97
N PHE A 22 6.48 -21.10 -18.54
CA PHE A 22 6.38 -22.13 -19.57
C PHE A 22 7.22 -21.84 -20.81
N CYS A 23 7.20 -20.59 -21.31
CA CYS A 23 8.04 -20.20 -22.43
C CYS A 23 9.53 -20.42 -22.13
N GLN A 24 9.98 -20.07 -20.93
CA GLN A 24 11.37 -20.19 -20.52
C GLN A 24 11.81 -21.66 -20.39
N GLU A 25 10.96 -22.53 -19.83
CA GLU A 25 11.21 -23.98 -19.74
C GLU A 25 11.25 -24.66 -21.12
N LEU A 26 10.38 -24.25 -22.04
CA LEU A 26 10.31 -24.77 -23.41
C LEU A 26 11.36 -24.17 -24.36
N GLY A 27 12.18 -23.23 -23.90
CA GLY A 27 13.22 -22.57 -24.71
C GLY A 27 12.68 -21.60 -25.77
N VAL A 28 11.47 -21.07 -25.58
CA VAL A 28 10.88 -20.04 -26.45
C VAL A 28 11.64 -18.72 -26.31
N ARG A 29 12.09 -18.16 -27.43
CA ARG A 29 12.95 -16.96 -27.45
C ARG A 29 12.23 -15.65 -27.76
N SER A 30 10.98 -15.72 -28.22
CA SER A 30 10.18 -14.55 -28.56
C SER A 30 8.72 -14.75 -28.16
N VAL A 31 8.11 -13.68 -27.67
CA VAL A 31 6.68 -13.63 -27.37
C VAL A 31 6.09 -12.37 -27.99
N LEU A 32 4.87 -12.50 -28.51
CA LEU A 32 4.07 -11.35 -28.92
C LEU A 32 3.08 -11.00 -27.81
N THR A 33 3.05 -9.72 -27.44
CA THR A 33 2.14 -9.11 -26.45
C THR A 33 1.75 -7.70 -26.89
N THR A 34 0.59 -7.22 -26.44
CA THR A 34 0.15 -5.82 -26.63
C THR A 34 -0.23 -5.22 -25.27
N GLN A 35 -0.54 -3.92 -25.24
CA GLN A 35 -0.93 -3.19 -24.02
C GLN A 35 -2.07 -2.20 -24.29
N VAL A 36 -3.01 -2.60 -25.15
CA VAL A 36 -4.04 -1.69 -25.69
C VAL A 36 -5.38 -1.73 -24.93
N ILE A 37 -5.52 -2.63 -23.95
CA ILE A 37 -6.74 -2.78 -23.15
C ILE A 37 -6.47 -2.45 -21.66
N PRO A 38 -7.49 -2.03 -20.88
CA PRO A 38 -7.28 -1.52 -19.52
C PRO A 38 -6.56 -2.48 -18.56
N TRP A 39 -6.94 -3.76 -18.50
CA TRP A 39 -6.35 -4.73 -17.56
C TRP A 39 -5.02 -5.34 -18.04
N ALA A 40 -4.56 -5.01 -19.25
CA ALA A 40 -3.27 -5.41 -19.80
C ALA A 40 -2.39 -4.22 -20.20
N GLN A 41 -2.71 -3.02 -19.73
CA GLN A 41 -2.03 -1.77 -20.13
C GLN A 41 -0.54 -1.71 -19.74
N SER A 42 -0.08 -2.58 -18.85
CA SER A 42 1.31 -2.72 -18.42
C SER A 42 1.98 -4.01 -18.88
N SER A 43 1.32 -4.79 -19.75
CA SER A 43 1.73 -6.15 -20.16
C SER A 43 3.15 -6.21 -20.73
N VAL A 44 3.61 -5.19 -21.48
CA VAL A 44 4.99 -5.14 -21.99
C VAL A 44 6.00 -5.08 -20.84
N LYS A 45 5.78 -4.22 -19.84
CA LYS A 45 6.67 -4.06 -18.69
C LYS A 45 6.61 -5.29 -17.77
N GLU A 46 5.42 -5.88 -17.60
CA GLU A 46 5.25 -7.14 -16.89
C GLU A 46 6.02 -8.28 -17.55
N CYS A 47 5.94 -8.42 -18.88
CA CYS A 47 6.69 -9.43 -19.63
C CYS A 47 8.20 -9.24 -19.49
N ASP A 48 8.70 -8.00 -19.49
CA ASP A 48 10.12 -7.71 -19.30
C ASP A 48 10.62 -8.15 -17.91
N LEU A 49 9.84 -7.87 -16.85
CA LEU A 49 10.13 -8.33 -15.49
C LEU A 49 10.04 -9.85 -15.37
N ALA A 50 8.94 -10.44 -15.83
CA ALA A 50 8.69 -11.87 -15.78
C ALA A 50 9.76 -12.67 -16.53
N ARG A 51 10.21 -12.19 -17.70
CA ARG A 51 11.26 -12.87 -18.47
C ARG A 51 12.55 -12.98 -17.69
N ARG A 52 12.98 -11.88 -17.04
CA ARG A 52 14.21 -11.87 -16.23
C ARG A 52 14.08 -12.78 -15.02
N LEU A 53 12.95 -12.71 -14.32
CA LEU A 53 12.64 -13.55 -13.16
C LEU A 53 12.69 -15.04 -13.53
N MET A 54 11.99 -15.44 -14.59
CA MET A 54 11.89 -16.85 -15.01
C MET A 54 13.21 -17.36 -15.58
N GLN A 55 13.95 -16.54 -16.34
CA GLN A 55 15.29 -16.91 -16.82
C GLN A 55 16.21 -17.25 -15.64
N HIS A 56 16.21 -16.41 -14.59
CA HIS A 56 17.02 -16.66 -13.39
C HIS A 56 16.62 -17.97 -12.71
N ALA A 57 15.31 -18.14 -12.44
CA ALA A 57 14.78 -19.33 -11.78
C ALA A 57 15.14 -20.62 -12.53
N VAL A 58 14.86 -20.67 -13.83
CA VAL A 58 15.11 -21.87 -14.65
C VAL A 58 16.59 -22.16 -14.83
N SER A 59 17.42 -21.14 -15.08
CA SER A 59 18.87 -21.35 -15.30
C SER A 59 19.61 -21.83 -14.06
N ARG A 60 19.11 -21.49 -12.86
CA ARG A 60 19.73 -21.86 -11.58
C ARG A 60 19.02 -23.02 -10.88
N GLY A 61 17.88 -23.49 -11.40
CA GLY A 61 17.07 -24.52 -10.75
C GLY A 61 16.49 -24.05 -9.41
N GLU A 62 16.21 -22.75 -9.28
CA GLU A 62 15.70 -22.13 -8.06
C GLU A 62 14.24 -21.70 -8.26
N LEU A 63 13.49 -21.59 -7.16
CA LEU A 63 12.12 -21.07 -7.21
C LEU A 63 12.13 -19.57 -7.56
N PRO A 64 11.17 -19.04 -8.34
CA PRO A 64 11.03 -17.61 -8.63
C PRO A 64 10.45 -16.85 -7.41
N LYS A 65 11.10 -16.98 -6.26
CA LYS A 65 10.66 -16.42 -4.96
C LYS A 65 11.81 -15.64 -4.34
N HIS A 66 11.50 -14.48 -3.74
CA HIS A 66 12.48 -13.59 -3.10
C HIS A 66 13.58 -13.05 -4.03
N LEU A 67 13.35 -13.05 -5.35
CA LEU A 67 14.28 -12.52 -6.35
C LEU A 67 13.93 -11.08 -6.74
N ASP A 68 12.66 -10.84 -7.06
CA ASP A 68 12.13 -9.54 -7.44
C ASP A 68 10.63 -9.51 -7.09
N ALA A 69 10.20 -8.50 -6.33
CA ALA A 69 8.81 -8.31 -5.95
C ALA A 69 8.04 -7.38 -6.92
N GLY A 70 8.66 -6.94 -8.01
CA GLY A 70 8.10 -5.97 -8.94
C GLY A 70 6.75 -6.37 -9.52
N LEU A 71 6.46 -7.66 -9.70
CA LEU A 71 5.16 -8.14 -10.20
C LEU A 71 4.08 -8.29 -9.11
N VAL A 72 4.41 -8.07 -7.84
CA VAL A 72 3.47 -8.14 -6.71
C VAL A 72 2.80 -6.77 -6.54
N THR A 73 1.70 -6.54 -7.27
CA THR A 73 1.08 -5.21 -7.36
C THR A 73 -0.09 -4.99 -6.41
N LEU A 74 -0.99 -5.97 -6.23
CA LEU A 74 -2.21 -5.81 -5.42
C LEU A 74 -2.03 -6.24 -3.96
N ARG A 75 -1.93 -7.55 -3.70
CA ARG A 75 -1.74 -8.06 -2.33
C ARG A 75 -0.25 -8.19 -2.04
N ALA A 76 0.18 -7.72 -0.87
CA ALA A 76 1.55 -7.85 -0.40
C ALA A 76 1.57 -8.55 0.97
N GLY A 77 2.76 -8.91 1.43
CA GLY A 77 2.93 -9.32 2.83
C GLY A 77 2.77 -8.11 3.76
N GLN A 78 2.15 -8.33 4.92
CA GLN A 78 2.17 -7.36 6.01
C GLN A 78 3.47 -7.52 6.80
N THR A 79 4.13 -6.40 7.10
CA THR A 79 5.19 -6.35 8.11
C THR A 79 4.60 -6.57 9.50
N ALA A 80 5.45 -6.82 10.50
CA ALA A 80 5.00 -6.87 11.88
C ALA A 80 4.35 -5.53 12.25
N GLN A 81 3.11 -5.58 12.73
CA GLN A 81 2.32 -4.41 13.11
C GLN A 81 2.18 -4.36 14.64
N PRO A 82 2.11 -3.14 15.23
CA PRO A 82 1.86 -3.00 16.66
C PRO A 82 0.44 -3.47 17.01
N THR A 83 0.30 -4.12 18.15
CA THR A 83 -1.00 -4.51 18.72
C THR A 83 -1.78 -3.29 19.20
N CYS A 84 -3.09 -3.46 19.40
CA CYS A 84 -3.94 -2.40 19.96
C CYS A 84 -3.42 -1.91 21.34
N GLU A 85 -2.93 -2.82 22.19
CA GLU A 85 -2.35 -2.51 23.50
C GLU A 85 -1.09 -1.62 23.36
N GLU A 86 -0.19 -1.96 22.44
CA GLU A 86 1.01 -1.16 22.16
C GLU A 86 0.66 0.24 21.63
N LEU A 87 -0.42 0.37 20.86
CA LEU A 87 -0.90 1.67 20.37
C LEU A 87 -1.49 2.53 21.51
N GLU A 88 -2.15 1.90 22.48
CA GLU A 88 -2.69 2.60 23.64
C GLU A 88 -1.57 3.06 24.59
N GLU A 89 -0.54 2.22 24.79
CA GLU A 89 0.70 2.62 25.48
C GLU A 89 1.39 3.79 24.76
N LEU A 90 1.45 3.75 23.42
CA LEU A 90 2.00 4.83 22.61
C LEU A 90 1.22 6.13 22.80
N ALA A 91 -0.12 6.09 22.82
CA ALA A 91 -0.96 7.26 23.09
C ALA A 91 -0.61 7.91 24.44
N ASN A 92 -0.35 7.08 25.45
CA ASN A 92 0.05 7.52 26.78
C ASN A 92 1.49 8.05 26.85
N ALA A 93 2.37 7.67 25.93
CA ALA A 93 3.75 8.14 25.84
C ALA A 93 3.90 9.44 25.05
N ILE A 94 3.04 9.70 24.05
CA ILE A 94 3.11 10.89 23.19
C ILE A 94 2.86 12.17 23.98
N ARG A 95 3.64 13.21 23.67
CA ARG A 95 3.55 14.55 24.28
C ARG A 95 3.41 15.67 23.26
N ASP A 96 3.70 15.38 21.99
CA ASP A 96 3.55 16.33 20.89
C ASP A 96 2.11 16.35 20.37
N PRO A 97 1.69 17.44 19.69
CA PRO A 97 0.32 17.59 19.20
C PRO A 97 0.03 16.79 17.91
N ASN A 98 0.95 15.96 17.43
CA ASN A 98 0.80 15.32 16.12
C ASN A 98 0.00 14.03 16.22
N PHE A 99 -0.88 13.86 15.25
CA PHE A 99 -1.58 12.61 15.04
C PHE A 99 -0.73 11.66 14.19
N ARG A 100 -0.79 10.39 14.57
CA ARG A 100 -0.17 9.25 13.89
C ARG A 100 -1.27 8.29 13.48
N VAL A 101 -1.23 7.83 12.24
CA VAL A 101 -2.19 6.87 11.70
C VAL A 101 -1.53 5.49 11.68
N PHE A 102 -2.30 4.47 12.03
CA PHE A 102 -1.93 3.08 11.91
C PHE A 102 -3.07 2.30 11.26
N ALA A 103 -2.73 1.20 10.59
CA ALA A 103 -3.69 0.32 9.94
C ALA A 103 -3.42 -1.10 10.40
N VAL A 104 -4.13 -1.55 11.43
CA VAL A 104 -3.84 -2.80 12.16
C VAL A 104 -5.14 -3.53 12.48
N GLU A 105 -5.12 -4.86 12.50
CA GLU A 105 -6.25 -5.70 12.94
C GLU A 105 -7.57 -5.43 12.20
N GLY A 106 -7.50 -4.91 10.96
CA GLY A 106 -8.67 -4.57 10.15
C GLY A 106 -9.26 -3.18 10.44
N GLU A 107 -8.63 -2.40 11.30
CA GLU A 107 -9.07 -1.06 11.67
C GLU A 107 -8.00 0.01 11.43
N ILE A 108 -8.47 1.24 11.32
CA ILE A 108 -7.62 2.42 11.22
C ILE A 108 -7.56 3.03 12.60
N HIS A 109 -6.35 3.22 13.13
CA HIS A 109 -6.13 3.83 14.44
C HIS A 109 -5.51 5.21 14.26
N LEU A 110 -6.08 6.19 14.94
CA LEU A 110 -5.55 7.54 15.10
C LEU A 110 -5.01 7.70 16.51
N VAL A 111 -3.71 7.94 16.62
CA VAL A 111 -2.99 8.01 17.89
C VAL A 111 -2.37 9.40 18.06
N GLY A 112 -2.64 10.03 19.20
CA GLY A 112 -2.08 11.32 19.60
C GLY A 112 -1.82 11.36 21.12
N ALA A 113 -1.41 12.50 21.65
CA ALA A 113 -1.16 12.65 23.09
C ALA A 113 -2.44 12.37 23.90
N LYS A 114 -2.44 11.27 24.68
CA LYS A 114 -3.60 10.79 25.45
C LYS A 114 -4.86 10.54 24.61
N LEU A 115 -4.69 10.25 23.32
CA LEU A 115 -5.78 10.03 22.39
C LEU A 115 -5.49 8.77 21.57
N HIS A 116 -6.41 7.81 21.63
CA HIS A 116 -6.42 6.63 20.78
C HIS A 116 -7.84 6.41 20.29
N LEU A 117 -8.06 6.62 19.00
CA LEU A 117 -9.35 6.47 18.33
C LEU A 117 -9.19 5.43 17.24
N HIS A 118 -10.18 4.59 17.01
CA HIS A 118 -10.11 3.58 15.97
C HIS A 118 -11.47 3.09 15.52
N HIS A 119 -11.51 2.69 14.24
CA HIS A 119 -12.65 2.04 13.59
C HIS A 119 -12.22 1.50 12.22
N ALA A 120 -12.94 0.53 11.67
CA ALA A 120 -12.76 0.07 10.28
C ALA A 120 -13.10 1.13 9.22
N ASP A 121 -13.94 2.11 9.58
CA ASP A 121 -14.39 3.19 8.68
C ASP A 121 -13.63 4.49 9.00
N PRO A 122 -12.87 5.06 8.03
CA PRO A 122 -12.12 6.30 8.23
C PRO A 122 -13.01 7.51 8.58
N PHE A 123 -14.27 7.56 8.13
CA PHE A 123 -15.19 8.64 8.49
C PHE A 123 -15.59 8.58 9.96
N VAL A 124 -15.74 7.37 10.52
CA VAL A 124 -16.04 7.19 11.94
C VAL A 124 -14.86 7.63 12.79
N VAL A 125 -13.62 7.29 12.40
CA VAL A 125 -12.40 7.77 13.07
C VAL A 125 -12.32 9.30 13.06
N PHE A 126 -12.62 9.92 11.92
CA PHE A 126 -12.63 11.37 11.82
C PHE A 126 -13.75 12.01 12.66
N GLN A 127 -14.94 11.41 12.70
CA GLN A 127 -16.03 11.87 13.55
C GLN A 127 -15.67 11.77 15.04
N GLN A 128 -15.06 10.66 15.48
CA GLN A 128 -14.56 10.50 16.84
C GLN A 128 -13.54 11.59 17.21
N LEU A 129 -12.69 12.01 16.27
CA LEU A 129 -11.77 13.12 16.48
C LEU A 129 -12.51 14.44 16.69
N LEU A 130 -13.55 14.72 15.89
CA LEU A 130 -14.37 15.93 16.06
C LEU A 130 -15.09 15.91 17.41
N ASP A 131 -15.61 14.76 17.82
CA ASP A 131 -16.28 14.59 19.12
C ASP A 131 -15.29 14.79 20.28
N ALA A 132 -14.06 14.29 20.15
CA ALA A 132 -12.99 14.49 21.13
C ALA A 132 -12.56 15.97 21.25
N VAL A 133 -12.61 16.73 20.15
CA VAL A 133 -12.40 18.19 20.17
C VAL A 133 -13.57 18.89 20.84
N ALA A 134 -14.81 18.53 20.52
CA ALA A 134 -16.01 19.12 21.13
C ALA A 134 -16.09 18.82 22.64
N GLY A 135 -15.62 17.65 23.07
CA GLY A 135 -15.52 17.24 24.46
C GLY A 135 -14.33 17.82 25.22
N GLY A 136 -13.42 18.54 24.55
CA GLY A 136 -12.24 19.17 25.17
C GLY A 136 -11.08 18.21 25.47
N THR A 137 -11.11 16.98 24.97
CA THR A 137 -9.98 16.03 25.06
C THR A 137 -8.83 16.46 24.15
N VAL A 138 -9.15 17.09 23.03
CA VAL A 138 -8.20 17.66 22.06
C VAL A 138 -8.36 19.18 22.03
N ASP A 139 -7.28 19.91 22.30
CA ASP A 139 -7.33 21.37 22.49
C ASP A 139 -7.87 22.15 21.28
N ARG A 140 -7.66 21.65 20.06
CA ARG A 140 -8.02 22.36 18.83
C ARG A 140 -8.45 21.40 17.72
N ALA A 141 -9.48 21.82 16.99
CA ALA A 141 -9.87 21.18 15.74
C ALA A 141 -8.72 21.28 14.71
N PRO A 142 -8.52 20.26 13.86
CA PRO A 142 -7.64 20.37 12.71
C PRO A 142 -8.14 21.48 11.77
N ASN A 143 -7.22 22.33 11.31
CA ASN A 143 -7.52 23.30 10.25
C ASN A 143 -7.76 22.57 8.91
N ALA A 144 -8.17 23.30 7.87
CA ALA A 144 -8.49 22.71 6.56
C ALA A 144 -7.33 21.89 5.96
N SER A 145 -6.09 22.39 6.07
CA SER A 145 -4.90 21.66 5.58
C SER A 145 -4.64 20.38 6.37
N HIS A 146 -4.79 20.42 7.69
CA HIS A 146 -4.64 19.25 8.55
C HIS A 146 -5.73 18.21 8.31
N ALA A 147 -6.98 18.65 8.14
CA ALA A 147 -8.11 17.77 7.85
C ALA A 147 -7.93 17.08 6.48
N PHE A 148 -7.46 17.81 5.46
CA PHE A 148 -7.15 17.24 4.15
C PHE A 148 -6.03 16.19 4.23
N TYR A 149 -4.92 16.52 4.89
CA TYR A 149 -3.81 15.58 5.10
C TYR A 149 -4.26 14.33 5.83
N LEU A 150 -5.00 14.49 6.93
CA LEU A 150 -5.51 13.35 7.69
C LEU A 150 -6.46 12.50 6.84
N GLY A 151 -7.37 13.12 6.08
CA GLY A 151 -8.24 12.40 5.16
C GLY A 151 -7.48 11.60 4.09
N HIS A 152 -6.39 12.16 3.55
CA HIS A 152 -5.50 11.46 2.63
C HIS A 152 -4.89 10.20 3.27
N GLU A 153 -4.32 10.34 4.46
CA GLU A 153 -3.68 9.23 5.18
C GLU A 153 -4.68 8.17 5.62
N LEU A 154 -5.87 8.56 6.11
CA LEU A 154 -6.95 7.64 6.46
C LEU A 154 -7.44 6.83 5.24
N SER A 155 -7.55 7.47 4.07
CA SER A 155 -7.90 6.79 2.81
C SER A 155 -6.82 5.80 2.36
N LYS A 156 -5.54 6.19 2.50
CA LYS A 156 -4.38 5.33 2.20
C LYS A 156 -4.35 4.11 3.14
N ALA A 157 -4.58 4.32 4.44
CA ALA A 157 -4.69 3.25 5.43
C ALA A 157 -5.84 2.28 5.12
N SER A 158 -7.02 2.80 4.77
CA SER A 158 -8.17 1.98 4.36
C SER A 158 -7.87 1.12 3.13
N THR A 159 -7.19 1.71 2.12
CA THR A 159 -6.76 0.99 0.93
C THR A 159 -5.75 -0.12 1.27
N ALA A 160 -4.83 0.16 2.20
CA ALA A 160 -3.86 -0.82 2.66
C ALA A 160 -4.52 -2.03 3.33
N LEU A 161 -5.47 -1.79 4.24
CA LEU A 161 -6.25 -2.87 4.89
C LEU A 161 -6.99 -3.72 3.86
N THR A 162 -7.67 -3.07 2.91
CA THR A 162 -8.45 -3.74 1.85
C THR A 162 -7.59 -4.69 1.02
N LEU A 163 -6.35 -4.29 0.72
CA LEU A 163 -5.43 -5.06 -0.12
C LEU A 163 -4.43 -5.90 0.68
N GLY A 164 -4.50 -5.87 2.01
CA GLY A 164 -3.53 -6.52 2.89
C GLY A 164 -2.11 -5.98 2.73
N LYS A 165 -1.95 -4.71 2.39
CA LYS A 165 -0.64 -4.04 2.25
C LYS A 165 -0.15 -3.51 3.59
N SER A 166 1.17 -3.39 3.70
CA SER A 166 1.79 -2.63 4.78
C SER A 166 1.55 -1.13 4.56
N TYR A 167 1.07 -0.45 5.59
CA TYR A 167 0.88 1.00 5.60
C TYR A 167 1.95 1.66 6.46
N GLU A 168 2.54 2.72 5.94
CA GLU A 168 3.42 3.63 6.68
C GLU A 168 3.04 5.07 6.29
N GLN A 169 2.85 5.91 7.31
CA GLN A 169 2.46 7.31 7.11
C GLN A 169 3.56 8.07 6.36
N ASP A 170 3.17 9.01 5.49
CA ASP A 170 4.08 9.76 4.60
C ASP A 170 4.85 8.89 3.57
N VAL A 171 4.53 7.59 3.46
CA VAL A 171 5.14 6.66 2.50
C VAL A 171 4.08 6.12 1.54
N SER A 172 4.46 5.93 0.28
CA SER A 172 3.59 5.32 -0.73
C SER A 172 3.28 3.87 -0.40
N LEU A 173 2.05 3.44 -0.68
CA LEU A 173 1.78 2.00 -0.75
C LEU A 173 2.64 1.36 -1.84
N ASP A 174 3.18 0.18 -1.56
CA ASP A 174 3.97 -0.57 -2.53
C ASP A 174 3.06 -1.28 -3.53
N TRP A 175 3.15 -0.90 -4.79
CA TRP A 175 2.46 -1.47 -5.96
C TRP A 175 3.43 -2.22 -6.89
N GLY A 176 4.58 -2.67 -6.39
CA GLY A 176 5.63 -3.29 -7.19
C GLY A 176 6.20 -2.31 -8.22
N PHE A 177 6.26 -2.72 -9.49
CA PHE A 177 6.81 -1.86 -10.56
C PHE A 177 5.94 -0.63 -10.88
N LEU A 178 4.72 -0.58 -10.36
CA LEU A 178 3.78 0.53 -10.50
C LEU A 178 3.92 1.58 -9.39
N THR A 179 4.72 1.32 -8.36
CA THR A 179 4.94 2.23 -7.24
C THR A 179 5.44 3.58 -7.74
N ARG A 180 4.75 4.64 -7.35
CA ARG A 180 5.21 6.02 -7.53
C ARG A 180 5.63 6.53 -6.18
N SER A 181 6.86 7.00 -6.08
CA SER A 181 7.37 7.59 -4.84
C SER A 181 6.55 8.84 -4.48
N GLU A 182 6.13 8.90 -3.22
CA GLU A 182 5.47 10.05 -2.62
C GLU A 182 6.55 10.99 -2.10
N GLU A 183 6.45 12.27 -2.45
CA GLU A 183 7.22 13.31 -1.78
C GLU A 183 6.50 13.66 -0.48
N SER A 184 7.21 13.58 0.67
CA SER A 184 6.60 13.85 1.98
C SER A 184 5.87 15.19 1.98
N HIS A 185 4.55 15.14 2.15
CA HIS A 185 3.67 16.31 2.12
C HIS A 185 3.57 17.03 3.48
N ARG A 186 4.59 16.93 4.34
CA ARG A 186 4.66 17.79 5.53
C ARG A 186 4.76 19.25 5.07
N LEU A 187 3.60 19.90 5.00
CA LEU A 187 3.52 21.31 4.64
C LEU A 187 4.41 22.10 5.61
N PRO A 188 5.26 23.03 5.12
CA PRO A 188 6.27 23.74 5.91
C PRO A 188 5.75 24.62 7.07
N GLY A 189 4.44 24.56 7.39
CA GLY A 189 3.84 25.17 8.59
C GLY A 189 4.18 24.46 9.90
N PHE A 190 4.98 23.39 9.86
CA PHE A 190 5.46 22.65 11.03
C PHE A 190 6.60 23.32 11.81
N ARG A 191 6.90 24.60 11.54
CA ARG A 191 7.69 25.42 12.46
C ARG A 191 6.78 25.96 13.56
N GLN A 192 6.91 25.33 14.72
CA GLN A 192 6.42 25.78 16.02
C GLN A 192 6.57 27.30 16.17
N GLY A 193 5.47 27.96 16.50
CA GLY A 193 5.44 29.20 17.25
C GLY A 193 4.84 28.93 18.62
#